data_AF-A0AA39MCV6-F1
#
_entry.id   AF-A0AA39MCV6-F1
#
_cell.length_a   1.000
_cell.length_b   1.000
_cell.length_c   1.000
_cell.angle_alpha   90.00
_cell.angle_beta   90.00
_cell.angle_gamma   90.00
#
_symmetry.space_group_name_H-M   'P 1'
#
loop_
_entity.id
_entity.type
_entity.pdbx_description
1 polymer ?
#
loop_
_entity_poly.entity_id
_entity_poly.type
_entity_poly.pdbx_seq_one_letter_code
_entity_poly.pdbx_strand_id
1 'polypeptide(L)'
;MSDFARAMCKKFDRLETSSRLSAEELTSFKQQPFQSSLASPFSLKVGPSPRARKISLEEFCAEYNMDDEDYRRLLILQYQPRDEGIKELQSEQAGFPPLAWEQFLAKHNQFVSRIRNPVM
;
A
#
# COMPACT_ATOMS: atom_id res chain seq x y z
N MET A 1 -17.69 -26.40 -18.32
CA MET A 1 -18.21 -26.04 -16.98
C MET A 1 -17.10 -26.34 -16.00
N SER A 2 -16.55 -25.30 -15.37
CA SER A 2 -15.18 -25.25 -14.86
C SER A 2 -15.04 -25.75 -13.42
N ASP A 3 -14.21 -26.78 -13.21
CA ASP A 3 -13.87 -27.41 -11.92
C ASP A 3 -12.79 -26.67 -11.10
N PHE A 4 -12.56 -25.38 -11.37
CA PHE A 4 -11.48 -24.62 -10.73
C PHE A 4 -11.91 -23.87 -9.45
N ALA A 5 -13.21 -23.83 -9.15
CA ALA A 5 -13.78 -22.98 -8.09
C ALA A 5 -13.74 -23.58 -6.67
N ARG A 6 -13.09 -24.73 -6.43
CA ARG A 6 -13.20 -25.45 -5.14
C ARG A 6 -11.98 -25.36 -4.20
N ALA A 7 -10.95 -24.56 -4.52
CA ALA A 7 -9.66 -24.67 -3.82
C ALA A 7 -9.21 -23.48 -2.93
N MET A 8 -10.00 -22.42 -2.74
CA MET A 8 -9.50 -21.17 -2.12
C MET A 8 -10.25 -20.66 -0.87
N CYS A 9 -10.94 -21.53 -0.10
CA CYS A 9 -11.67 -21.13 1.12
C CYS A 9 -11.25 -21.87 2.40
N LYS A 10 -9.94 -22.01 2.70
CA LYS A 10 -9.50 -22.77 3.90
C LYS A 10 -8.38 -22.16 4.74
N LYS A 11 -8.18 -20.84 4.77
CA LYS A 11 -7.12 -20.25 5.62
C LYS A 11 -7.44 -18.92 6.32
N PHE A 12 -8.72 -18.66 6.60
CA PHE A 12 -9.09 -17.52 7.44
C PHE A 12 -10.10 -17.95 8.50
N ASP A 13 -9.68 -18.92 9.30
CA ASP A 13 -10.33 -19.26 10.55
C ASP A 13 -9.24 -19.32 11.60
N ARG A 14 -9.55 -18.87 12.82
CA ARG A 14 -8.67 -18.81 14.00
C ARG A 14 -7.91 -17.52 14.25
N LEU A 15 -8.65 -16.43 14.50
CA LEU A 15 -8.25 -15.43 15.50
C LEU A 15 -9.50 -14.90 16.24
N GLU A 16 -10.28 -15.81 16.80
CA GLU A 16 -11.18 -15.53 17.91
C GLU A 16 -10.76 -16.36 19.12
N THR A 17 -10.00 -15.75 20.02
CA THR A 17 -10.00 -16.10 21.45
C THR A 17 -9.79 -14.82 22.23
N SER A 18 -10.88 -14.08 22.37
CA SER A 18 -11.08 -13.16 23.48
C SER A 18 -11.35 -13.98 24.75
N SER A 19 -11.06 -13.39 25.91
CA SER A 19 -11.13 -13.96 27.27
C SER A 19 -9.84 -14.70 27.68
N ARG A 20 -9.24 -14.49 28.84
CA ARG A 20 -9.86 -14.15 30.13
C ARG A 20 -8.71 -13.80 31.09
N LEU A 21 -8.68 -12.59 31.63
CA LEU A 21 -7.88 -12.31 32.82
C LEU A 21 -8.81 -11.69 33.86
N SER A 22 -9.35 -12.55 34.72
CA SER A 22 -9.74 -12.20 36.10
C SER A 22 -8.51 -11.63 36.80
N ALA A 23 -8.64 -10.48 37.49
CA ALA A 23 -8.77 -10.42 38.96
C ALA A 23 -7.68 -11.31 39.61
N GLU A 24 -6.75 -10.84 40.42
CA GLU A 24 -6.76 -9.90 41.55
C GLU A 24 -5.28 -9.49 41.73
N GLU A 25 -4.89 -8.31 42.23
CA GLU A 25 -4.65 -8.14 43.65
C GLU A 25 -4.16 -6.71 43.89
N LEU A 26 -4.71 -6.15 44.97
CA LEU A 26 -4.31 -4.92 45.63
C LEU A 26 -2.80 -4.93 45.93
N THR A 27 -2.13 -3.81 45.68
CA THR A 27 -1.10 -3.34 46.63
C THR A 27 -0.78 -1.86 46.41
N SER A 28 -0.95 -1.13 47.52
CA SER A 28 -0.06 -0.04 47.91
C SER A 28 -0.19 1.27 47.13
N PHE A 29 -1.26 1.99 47.48
CA PHE A 29 -1.34 3.44 47.37
C PHE A 29 -0.26 4.07 48.26
N LYS A 30 0.87 4.47 47.68
CA LYS A 30 1.86 5.33 48.34
C LYS A 30 1.99 6.62 47.54
N GLN A 31 1.27 7.63 47.98
CA GLN A 31 1.50 9.01 47.56
C GLN A 31 2.94 9.41 47.92
N GLN A 32 3.69 9.90 46.94
CA GLN A 32 4.74 10.87 47.20
C GLN A 32 4.65 12.05 46.22
N PRO A 33 4.89 13.28 46.71
CA PRO A 33 4.77 14.50 45.93
C PRO A 33 6.09 14.75 45.18
N PHE A 34 6.02 15.00 43.89
CA PHE A 34 7.17 15.51 43.14
C PHE A 34 6.74 16.77 42.42
N GLN A 35 7.36 17.86 42.85
CA GLN A 35 7.15 19.20 42.36
C GLN A 35 7.66 19.36 40.93
N SER A 36 6.91 20.14 40.16
CA SER A 36 7.34 21.17 39.20
C SER A 36 8.67 20.96 38.48
N SER A 37 8.63 20.76 37.15
CA SER A 37 9.56 21.47 36.26
C SER A 37 9.04 21.52 34.82
N LEU A 38 8.96 22.74 34.29
CA LEU A 38 8.61 23.09 32.92
C LEU A 38 9.61 22.49 31.94
N ALA A 39 9.17 21.57 31.07
CA ALA A 39 9.96 21.13 29.93
C ALA A 39 9.09 21.09 28.66
N SER A 40 9.27 22.14 27.87
CA SER A 40 9.18 22.24 26.40
C SER A 40 7.81 22.03 25.71
N PRO A 41 7.21 23.11 25.15
CA PRO A 41 6.00 23.03 24.33
C PRO A 41 6.25 22.43 22.92
N PHE A 42 7.47 21.98 22.61
CA PHE A 42 7.80 21.37 21.32
C PHE A 42 8.08 19.86 21.44
N SER A 43 7.14 19.12 22.02
CA SER A 43 6.97 17.73 21.62
C SER A 43 6.34 17.70 20.23
N LEU A 44 7.11 18.13 19.22
CA LEU A 44 6.80 17.87 17.84
C LEU A 44 6.82 16.36 17.70
N LYS A 45 5.64 15.74 17.81
CA LYS A 45 5.41 14.38 17.37
C LYS A 45 5.83 14.37 15.90
N VAL A 46 7.06 13.94 15.63
CA VAL A 46 7.47 13.55 14.30
C VAL A 46 6.62 12.31 14.02
N GLY A 47 5.42 12.56 13.48
CA GLY A 47 4.55 11.52 12.98
C GLY A 47 5.35 10.68 12.00
N PRO A 48 5.02 9.39 11.84
CA PRO A 48 5.75 8.54 10.92
C PRO A 48 5.84 9.25 9.58
N SER A 49 7.07 9.56 9.16
CA SER A 49 7.37 10.03 7.81
C SER A 49 6.55 9.18 6.85
N PRO A 50 5.77 9.76 5.92
CA PRO A 50 4.91 8.99 5.05
C PRO A 50 5.81 8.11 4.19
N ARG A 51 6.06 6.88 4.66
CA ARG A 51 6.71 5.84 3.89
C ARG A 51 5.83 5.73 2.66
N ALA A 52 6.40 6.12 1.52
CA ALA A 52 5.77 6.06 0.22
C ALA A 52 4.98 4.75 0.14
N ARG A 53 3.65 4.85 0.13
CA ARG A 53 2.78 3.67 0.08
C ARG A 53 3.20 2.87 -1.15
N LYS A 54 3.49 1.58 -0.94
CA LYS A 54 3.73 0.64 -2.04
C LYS A 54 2.37 0.40 -2.67
N ILE A 55 2.14 1.01 -3.83
CA ILE A 55 0.91 0.87 -4.60
C ILE A 55 1.04 -0.41 -5.44
N SER A 56 0.03 -1.28 -5.38
CA SER A 56 0.00 -2.50 -6.16
C SER A 56 -0.37 -2.21 -7.61
N LEU A 57 -0.12 -3.17 -8.51
CA LEU A 57 -0.56 -3.07 -9.91
C LEU A 57 -2.09 -2.90 -10.00
N GLU A 58 -2.83 -3.65 -9.18
CA GLU A 58 -4.29 -3.57 -9.11
C GLU A 58 -4.77 -2.18 -8.69
N GLU A 59 -4.16 -1.59 -7.66
CA GLU A 59 -4.49 -0.25 -7.19
C GLU A 59 -4.15 0.82 -8.24
N PHE A 60 -3.01 0.68 -8.95
CA PHE A 60 -2.68 1.55 -10.08
C PHE A 60 -3.69 1.42 -11.23
N CYS A 61 -4.06 0.20 -11.61
CA CYS A 61 -5.03 -0.03 -12.68
C CYS A 61 -6.42 0.52 -12.33
N ALA A 62 -6.84 0.40 -11.06
CA ALA A 62 -8.08 1.01 -10.58
C ALA A 62 -8.03 2.55 -10.59
N GLU A 63 -6.92 3.15 -10.14
CA GLU A 63 -6.76 4.60 -10.05
C GLU A 63 -6.73 5.28 -11.43
N TYR A 64 -6.10 4.63 -12.42
CA TYR A 64 -5.93 5.18 -13.77
C TYR A 64 -6.90 4.59 -14.80
N ASN A 65 -7.93 3.84 -14.37
CA ASN A 65 -8.91 3.18 -15.24
C ASN A 65 -8.22 2.44 -16.39
N MET A 66 -7.37 1.47 -16.05
CA MET A 66 -6.75 0.57 -17.02
C MET A 66 -7.70 -0.60 -17.30
N ASP A 67 -7.81 -0.99 -18.57
CA ASP A 67 -8.66 -2.11 -18.96
C ASP A 67 -8.08 -3.46 -18.47
N ASP A 68 -8.93 -4.47 -18.32
CA ASP A 68 -8.53 -5.81 -17.87
C ASP A 68 -7.48 -6.45 -18.79
N GLU A 69 -7.52 -6.13 -20.09
CA GLU A 69 -6.51 -6.59 -21.05
C GLU A 69 -5.15 -5.94 -20.78
N ASP A 70 -5.12 -4.65 -20.49
CA ASP A 70 -3.89 -3.94 -20.17
C ASP A 70 -3.31 -4.39 -18.83
N TYR A 71 -4.18 -4.61 -17.84
CA TYR A 71 -3.78 -5.23 -16.57
C TYR A 71 -3.10 -6.59 -16.79
N ARG A 72 -3.68 -7.46 -17.64
CA ARG A 72 -3.08 -8.76 -17.97
C ARG A 72 -1.72 -8.62 -18.65
N ARG A 73 -1.57 -7.67 -19.59
CA ARG A 73 -0.28 -7.38 -20.24
C ARG A 73 0.77 -6.94 -19.22
N LEU A 74 0.41 -6.01 -18.34
CA LEU A 74 1.31 -5.51 -17.28
C LEU A 74 1.68 -6.60 -16.28
N LEU A 75 0.76 -7.53 -15.97
CA LEU A 75 1.02 -8.67 -15.12
C LEU A 75 2.05 -9.63 -15.74
N ILE A 76 1.93 -9.91 -17.05
CA ILE A 76 2.89 -10.75 -17.80
C ILE A 76 4.28 -10.09 -17.84
N LEU A 77 4.32 -8.76 -18.01
CA LEU A 77 5.55 -7.97 -17.96
C LEU A 77 6.15 -7.87 -16.54
N GLN A 78 5.46 -8.40 -15.52
CA GLN A 78 5.84 -8.25 -14.11
C GLN A 78 6.06 -6.78 -13.72
N TYR A 79 5.30 -5.89 -14.36
CA TYR A 79 5.43 -4.46 -14.19
C TYR A 79 5.15 -4.07 -12.73
N GLN A 80 6.03 -3.25 -12.16
CA GLN A 80 5.84 -2.66 -10.84
C GLN A 80 5.59 -1.15 -10.96
N PRO A 81 4.58 -0.60 -10.28
CA PRO A 81 4.41 0.84 -10.20
C PRO A 81 5.69 1.52 -9.69
N ARG A 82 6.11 2.60 -10.37
CA ARG A 82 7.42 3.31 -10.23
C ARG A 82 8.61 2.68 -10.94
N ASP A 83 8.44 1.57 -11.64
CA ASP A 83 9.52 1.04 -12.47
C ASP A 83 9.79 1.98 -13.65
N GLU A 84 10.99 2.58 -13.69
CA GLU A 84 11.41 3.47 -14.77
C GLU A 84 11.87 2.69 -16.01
N GLY A 85 12.21 1.40 -15.88
CA GLY A 85 12.63 0.55 -17.00
C GLY A 85 11.51 0.34 -18.03
N ILE A 86 10.26 0.57 -17.63
CA ILE A 86 9.11 0.52 -18.54
C ILE A 86 9.21 1.55 -19.67
N LYS A 87 9.96 2.64 -19.50
CA LYS A 87 10.14 3.69 -20.52
C LYS A 87 11.11 3.30 -21.63
N GLU A 88 11.96 2.33 -21.37
CA GLU A 88 12.95 1.84 -22.33
C GLU A 88 12.36 0.76 -23.26
N LEU A 89 11.22 0.17 -22.85
CA LEU A 89 10.52 -0.85 -23.62
C LEU A 89 9.74 -0.24 -24.80
N GLN A 90 9.86 -0.90 -25.95
CA GLN A 90 9.04 -0.61 -27.12
C GLN A 90 7.64 -1.20 -26.95
N SER A 91 6.64 -0.57 -27.58
CA SER A 91 5.24 -1.02 -27.52
C SER A 91 5.07 -2.51 -27.90
N GLU A 92 5.82 -2.95 -28.90
CA GLU A 92 5.87 -4.34 -29.40
C GLU A 92 6.37 -5.31 -28.32
N GLN A 93 7.39 -4.92 -27.57
CA GLN A 93 7.97 -5.73 -26.49
C GLN A 93 7.03 -5.78 -25.27
N ALA A 94 6.29 -4.70 -25.05
CA ALA A 94 5.28 -4.63 -24.00
C ALA A 94 3.98 -5.38 -24.37
N GLY A 95 3.81 -5.79 -25.63
CA GLY A 95 2.58 -6.42 -26.10
C GLY A 95 1.39 -5.46 -26.18
N PHE A 96 1.66 -4.15 -26.25
CA PHE A 96 0.65 -3.11 -26.38
C PHE A 96 0.57 -2.59 -27.83
N PRO A 97 -0.63 -2.25 -28.32
CA PRO A 97 -0.74 -1.36 -29.47
C PRO A 97 0.00 -0.04 -29.22
N PRO A 98 0.65 0.58 -30.23
CA PRO A 98 1.45 1.80 -30.03
C PRO A 98 0.71 2.92 -29.30
N LEU A 99 -0.55 3.18 -29.67
CA LEU A 99 -1.38 4.21 -29.03
C LEU A 99 -1.73 3.88 -27.57
N ALA A 100 -2.01 2.60 -27.27
CA ALA A 100 -2.31 2.16 -25.91
C ALA A 100 -1.06 2.24 -25.02
N TRP A 101 0.11 1.96 -25.60
CA TRP A 101 1.39 2.08 -24.91
C TRP A 101 1.69 3.52 -24.51
N GLU A 102 1.51 4.47 -25.42
CA GLU A 102 1.69 5.90 -25.11
C GLU A 102 0.72 6.37 -24.01
N GLN A 103 -0.54 5.94 -24.05
CA GLN A 103 -1.52 6.26 -23.01
C GLN A 103 -1.13 5.68 -21.65
N PHE A 104 -0.66 4.44 -21.61
CA PHE A 104 -0.13 3.83 -20.40
C PHE A 104 1.08 4.61 -19.87
N LEU A 105 2.05 4.96 -20.72
CA LEU A 105 3.22 5.73 -20.31
C LEU A 105 2.84 7.11 -19.77
N ALA A 106 1.83 7.76 -20.35
CA ALA A 106 1.31 9.03 -19.85
C ALA A 106 0.74 8.88 -18.43
N LYS A 107 -0.09 7.86 -18.19
CA LYS A 107 -0.65 7.53 -16.86
C LYS A 107 0.45 7.18 -15.85
N HIS A 108 1.45 6.40 -16.26
CA HIS A 108 2.62 6.07 -15.45
C HIS A 108 3.43 7.32 -15.07
N ASN A 109 3.69 8.21 -16.03
CA ASN A 109 4.41 9.46 -15.77
C ASN A 109 3.64 10.38 -14.81
N GLN A 110 2.31 10.47 -14.97
CA GLN A 110 1.45 11.20 -14.05
C GLN A 110 1.55 10.64 -12.63
N PHE A 111 1.51 9.31 -12.50
CA PHE A 111 1.67 8.61 -11.23
C PHE A 111 3.02 8.90 -10.57
N VAL A 112 4.12 8.73 -11.30
CA VAL A 112 5.48 8.99 -10.81
C VAL A 112 5.64 10.46 -10.40
N SER A 113 5.09 11.39 -11.19
CA SER A 113 5.11 12.82 -10.88
C SER A 113 4.36 13.15 -9.58
N ARG A 114 3.13 12.64 -9.42
CA ARG A 114 2.31 12.81 -8.20
C ARG A 114 2.99 12.25 -6.96
N ILE A 115 3.70 11.15 -7.13
CA ILE A 115 4.48 10.51 -6.07
C ILE A 115 5.73 11.29 -5.68
N ARG A 116 6.44 11.84 -6.69
CA ARG A 116 7.72 12.53 -6.50
C ARG A 116 7.51 13.92 -5.93
N ASN A 117 6.43 14.59 -6.35
CA ASN A 117 5.98 15.85 -5.77
C ASN A 117 4.53 15.68 -5.29
N PRO A 118 4.34 15.13 -4.08
CA PRO A 118 3.03 15.12 -3.46
C PRO A 118 2.71 16.57 -3.08
N VAL A 119 2.17 17.33 -4.02
CA VAL A 119 1.65 18.67 -3.71
C VAL A 119 0.57 18.46 -2.64
N MET A 120 0.85 18.99 -1.45
CA MET A 120 -0.02 18.97 -0.27
C MET A 120 -1.31 19.75 -0.51
#